data_AF-A0A6L6HR45-F1
#
_entry.id   AF-A0A6L6HR45-F1
#
_cell.length_a   1.000
_cell.length_b   1.000
_cell.length_c   1.000
_cell.angle_alpha   90.00
_cell.angle_beta   90.00
_cell.angle_gamma   90.00
#
_symmetry.space_group_name_H-M   'P 1'
#
loop_
_entity.id
_entity.type
_entity.pdbx_description
1 polymer ?
#
loop_
_entity_poly.entity_id
_entity_poly.type
_entity_poly.pdbx_seq_one_letter_code
_entity_poly.pdbx_strand_id
1 'polypeptide(L)'
;MDSDLTTITNIGPATARALIAAGIPDAAALRRIGAHEAYRALLVAGERPHFIGYYVLAMALQGRPWNDCRGAEKAALRERFDALVAEARGVPLAGIEAELDLIGLRRP
;
A
#
# COMPACT_ATOMS: atom_id res chain seq x y z
N MET A 1 -9.70 8.26 -18.19
CA MET A 1 -8.75 9.37 -17.97
C MET A 1 -7.64 8.76 -17.12
N ASP A 2 -6.44 8.56 -17.68
CA ASP A 2 -5.31 8.07 -16.88
C ASP A 2 -4.97 9.11 -15.81
N SER A 3 -4.96 8.69 -14.55
CA SER A 3 -4.58 9.56 -13.43
C SER A 3 -3.11 9.97 -13.54
N ASP A 4 -2.76 11.17 -13.07
CA ASP A 4 -1.37 11.65 -13.03
C ASP A 4 -0.47 10.78 -12.11
N LEU A 5 -1.04 9.85 -11.34
CA LEU A 5 -0.32 8.81 -10.63
C LEU A 5 0.66 8.03 -11.53
N THR A 6 0.30 7.75 -12.78
CA THR A 6 1.18 7.00 -13.71
C THR A 6 2.37 7.81 -14.21
N THR A 7 2.40 9.12 -13.93
CA THR A 7 3.57 9.98 -14.20
C THR A 7 4.66 9.81 -13.14
N ILE A 8 4.33 9.27 -11.96
CA ILE A 8 5.31 8.97 -10.92
C ILE A 8 6.08 7.70 -11.30
N THR A 9 7.41 7.77 -11.28
CA THR A 9 8.28 6.62 -11.51
C THR A 9 7.92 5.44 -10.61
N ASN A 10 7.91 4.24 -11.17
CA ASN A 10 7.53 2.98 -10.54
C ASN A 10 6.02 2.79 -10.26
N ILE A 11 5.15 3.73 -10.65
CA ILE A 11 3.69 3.56 -10.53
C ILE A 11 3.10 3.22 -11.90
N GLY A 12 2.79 1.94 -12.11
CA GLY A 12 2.09 1.49 -13.32
C GLY A 12 0.57 1.64 -13.23
N PRO A 13 -0.17 1.42 -14.34
CA PRO A 13 -1.63 1.55 -14.38
C PRO A 13 -2.38 0.69 -13.37
N ALA A 14 -1.87 -0.51 -13.03
CA ALA A 14 -2.48 -1.37 -12.03
C ALA A 14 -2.41 -0.74 -10.63
N THR A 15 -1.22 -0.29 -10.21
CA THR A 15 -1.03 0.39 -8.92
C THR A 15 -1.83 1.69 -8.86
N ALA A 16 -1.87 2.47 -9.94
CA ALA A 16 -2.68 3.68 -10.00
C ALA A 16 -4.18 3.40 -9.77
N ARG A 17 -4.74 2.36 -10.41
CA ARG A 17 -6.13 1.94 -10.17
C ARG A 17 -6.38 1.50 -8.72
N ALA A 18 -5.45 0.75 -8.12
CA ALA A 18 -5.57 0.33 -6.72
C ALA A 18 -5.53 1.53 -5.76
N LEU A 19 -4.63 2.49 -5.99
CA LEU A 19 -4.56 3.73 -5.21
C LEU A 19 -5.85 4.54 -5.32
N ILE A 20 -6.39 4.70 -6.52
CA ILE A 20 -7.67 5.40 -6.74
C ILE A 20 -8.82 4.67 -6.01
N ALA A 21 -8.89 3.35 -6.11
CA ALA A 21 -9.88 2.54 -5.40
C ALA A 21 -9.75 2.65 -3.87
N ALA A 22 -8.52 2.84 -3.37
CA ALA A 22 -8.22 3.11 -1.97
C ALA A 22 -8.41 4.59 -1.55
N GLY A 23 -9.01 5.42 -2.40
CA GLY A 23 -9.32 6.83 -2.09
C GLY A 23 -8.17 7.81 -2.31
N ILE A 24 -7.15 7.44 -3.09
CA ILE A 24 -5.99 8.27 -3.43
C ILE A 24 -6.08 8.61 -4.93
N PRO A 25 -6.78 9.70 -5.30
CA PRO A 25 -7.19 9.93 -6.69
C PRO A 25 -6.05 10.37 -7.62
N ASP A 26 -5.02 11.01 -7.06
CA ASP A 26 -3.98 11.71 -7.83
C ASP A 26 -2.62 11.73 -7.11
N ALA A 27 -1.60 12.17 -7.86
CA ALA A 27 -0.22 12.26 -7.41
C ALA A 27 -0.02 13.30 -6.30
N ALA A 28 -0.84 14.35 -6.25
CA ALA A 28 -0.79 15.35 -5.18
C ALA A 28 -1.27 14.76 -3.85
N ALA A 29 -2.38 14.03 -3.87
CA ALA A 29 -2.91 13.31 -2.71
C ALA A 29 -1.91 12.26 -2.21
N LEU A 30 -1.32 11.47 -3.11
CA LEU A 30 -0.30 10.47 -2.76
C LEU A 30 0.92 11.11 -2.08
N ARG A 31 1.46 12.20 -2.64
CA ARG A 31 2.60 12.92 -2.05
C ARG A 31 2.27 13.51 -0.68
N ARG A 32 1.04 14.01 -0.50
CA ARG A 32 0.59 14.62 0.75
C ARG A 32 0.49 13.61 1.90
N ILE A 33 -0.03 12.41 1.65
CA ILE A 33 -0.19 11.38 2.70
C ILE A 33 1.07 10.53 2.88
N GLY A 34 1.91 10.44 1.86
CA GLY A 34 3.14 9.63 1.89
C GLY A 34 2.90 8.13 1.70
N ALA A 35 3.99 7.39 1.49
CA ALA A 35 3.92 5.98 1.08
C ALA A 35 3.35 5.06 2.17
N HIS A 36 3.63 5.34 3.44
CA HIS A 36 3.17 4.50 4.54
C HIS A 36 1.64 4.52 4.66
N GLU A 37 1.04 5.72 4.73
CA GLU A 37 -0.41 5.87 4.80
C GLU A 37 -1.10 5.48 3.49
N ALA A 38 -0.47 5.74 2.35
CA ALA A 38 -1.00 5.25 1.08
C ALA A 38 -1.08 3.72 1.04
N TYR A 39 -0.05 3.03 1.54
CA TYR A 39 -0.06 1.57 1.62
C TYR A 39 -1.03 1.05 2.69
N ARG A 40 -1.20 1.77 3.81
CA ARG A 40 -2.27 1.48 4.79
C ARG A 40 -3.63 1.47 4.11
N ALA A 41 -3.93 2.51 3.31
CA ALA A 41 -5.18 2.61 2.57
C ALA A 41 -5.36 1.44 1.58
N LEU A 42 -4.30 1.03 0.88
CA LEU A 42 -4.33 -0.15 0.01
C LEU A 42 -4.68 -1.43 0.78
N LEU A 43 -4.05 -1.65 1.94
CA LEU A 43 -4.34 -2.80 2.79
C LEU A 43 -5.80 -2.80 3.25
N VAL A 44 -6.29 -1.67 3.75
CA VAL A 44 -7.70 -1.52 4.19
C VAL A 44 -8.68 -1.76 3.03
N ALA A 45 -8.31 -1.37 1.82
CA ALA A 45 -9.08 -1.62 0.59
C ALA A 45 -8.99 -3.08 0.08
N GLY A 46 -8.27 -3.96 0.78
CA GLY A 46 -8.22 -5.40 0.50
C GLY A 46 -7.00 -5.86 -0.32
N GLU A 47 -6.02 -4.99 -0.56
CA GLU A 47 -4.76 -5.43 -1.19
C GLU A 47 -3.99 -6.40 -0.29
N ARG A 48 -3.39 -7.43 -0.90
CA ARG A 48 -2.60 -8.40 -0.15
C ARG A 48 -1.27 -7.78 0.29
N PRO A 49 -0.83 -8.00 1.54
CA PRO A 49 0.47 -7.54 2.00
C PRO A 49 1.62 -8.04 1.11
N HIS A 50 2.37 -7.11 0.53
CA HIS A 50 3.52 -7.40 -0.32
C HIS A 50 4.62 -6.36 -0.14
N PHE A 51 5.71 -6.76 0.52
CA PHE A 51 6.78 -5.85 0.89
C PHE A 51 7.42 -5.09 -0.27
N ILE A 52 7.58 -5.73 -1.44
CA ILE A 52 8.13 -5.04 -2.62
C ILE A 52 7.21 -3.89 -3.03
N GLY A 53 5.89 -4.08 -3.01
CA GLY A 53 4.95 -3.01 -3.35
C GLY A 53 5.06 -1.84 -2.38
N TYR A 54 5.22 -2.13 -1.09
CA TYR A 54 5.39 -1.12 -0.04
C TYR A 54 6.64 -0.25 -0.26
N TYR A 55 7.82 -0.85 -0.39
CA TYR A 55 9.04 -0.04 -0.54
C TYR A 55 9.13 0.60 -1.92
N VAL A 56 8.57 -0.01 -2.98
CA VAL A 56 8.51 0.60 -4.32
C VAL A 56 7.73 1.92 -4.25
N LEU A 57 6.62 1.97 -3.51
CA LEU A 57 5.85 3.20 -3.31
C LEU A 57 6.65 4.25 -2.55
N ALA A 58 7.46 3.84 -1.56
CA ALA A 58 8.39 4.74 -0.88
C ALA A 58 9.46 5.31 -1.82
N MET A 59 10.05 4.47 -2.68
CA MET A 59 11.04 4.90 -3.67
C MET A 59 10.43 5.82 -4.75
N ALA A 60 9.20 5.53 -5.16
CA ALA A 60 8.44 6.32 -6.12
C ALA A 60 8.27 7.78 -5.64
N LEU A 61 7.92 7.98 -4.36
CA LEU A 61 7.78 9.32 -3.78
C LEU A 61 9.10 10.06 -3.59
N GLN A 62 10.22 9.35 -3.53
CA GLN A 62 11.56 9.93 -3.51
C GLN A 62 12.11 10.21 -4.92
N GLY A 63 11.41 9.77 -5.98
CA GLY A 63 11.90 9.89 -7.36
C GLY A 63 13.10 8.98 -7.67
N ARG A 64 13.27 7.89 -6.91
CA ARG A 64 14.39 6.94 -7.06
C ARG A 64 13.95 5.68 -7.79
N PRO A 65 14.84 5.01 -8.55
CA PRO A 65 14.55 3.68 -9.07
C PRO A 65 14.43 2.70 -7.90
N TRP A 66 13.46 1.77 -7.97
CA TRP A 66 13.15 0.92 -6.82
C TRP A 66 14.30 0.01 -6.38
N ASN A 67 15.22 -0.32 -7.29
CA ASN A 67 16.37 -1.19 -7.05
C ASN A 67 17.52 -0.48 -6.28
N ASP A 68 17.36 0.80 -5.96
CA ASP A 68 18.27 1.58 -5.13
C ASP A 68 18.03 1.39 -3.63
N CYS A 69 16.86 0.87 -3.24
CA CYS A 69 16.56 0.54 -1.85
C CYS A 69 17.39 -0.68 -1.37
N ARG A 70 18.42 -0.42 -0.53
CA ARG A 70 19.40 -1.43 -0.10
C ARG A 70 19.82 -1.23 1.35
N GLY A 71 20.50 -2.24 1.90
CA GLY A 71 21.13 -2.18 3.23
C GLY A 71 20.17 -1.77 4.34
N ALA A 72 20.60 -0.83 5.18
CA ALA A 72 19.86 -0.35 6.35
C ALA A 72 18.50 0.26 6.00
N GLU A 73 18.38 0.97 4.86
CA GLU A 73 17.11 1.56 4.43
C GLU A 73 16.06 0.47 4.17
N LYS A 74 16.45 -0.59 3.48
CA LYS A 74 15.54 -1.73 3.20
C LYS A 74 15.13 -2.44 4.48
N ALA A 75 16.04 -2.59 5.45
CA ALA A 75 15.73 -3.17 6.76
C ALA A 75 14.74 -2.30 7.54
N ALA A 76 14.95 -0.98 7.60
CA ALA A 76 14.02 -0.07 8.26
C ALA A 76 12.63 -0.05 7.60
N LEU A 77 12.56 -0.15 6.26
CA LEU A 77 11.29 -0.28 5.56
C LEU A 77 10.61 -1.62 5.85
N ARG A 78 11.37 -2.71 6.02
CA ARG A 78 10.84 -4.02 6.41
C ARG A 78 10.17 -3.94 7.78
N GLU A 79 10.84 -3.37 8.78
CA GLU A 79 10.28 -3.20 10.12
C GLU A 79 8.97 -2.40 10.10
N ARG A 80 8.93 -1.28 9.37
CA ARG A 80 7.72 -0.47 9.21
C ARG A 80 6.60 -1.21 8.50
N PHE A 81 6.92 -2.01 7.48
CA PHE A 81 5.93 -2.81 6.76
C PHE A 81 5.35 -3.90 7.67
N ASP A 82 6.18 -4.61 8.42
CA ASP A 82 5.72 -5.69 9.29
C ASP A 82 4.81 -5.14 10.41
N ALA A 83 5.16 -3.99 10.99
CA ALA A 83 4.30 -3.26 11.93
C ALA A 83 2.96 -2.85 11.29
N LEU A 84 3.00 -2.27 10.08
CA LEU A 84 1.79 -1.88 9.36
C LEU A 84 0.86 -3.07 9.07
N VAL A 85 1.41 -4.22 8.69
CA VAL A 85 0.62 -5.44 8.44
C VAL A 85 0.02 -5.98 9.73
N ALA A 86 0.75 -5.93 10.85
CA ALA A 86 0.22 -6.33 12.15
C ALA A 86 -0.94 -5.44 12.59
N GLU A 87 -0.81 -4.12 12.41
CA GLU A 87 -1.90 -3.16 12.68
C GLU A 87 -3.11 -3.39 11.77
N ALA A 88 -2.88 -3.57 10.47
CA ALA A 88 -3.96 -3.74 9.49
C ALA A 88 -4.75 -5.04 9.69
N ARG A 89 -4.11 -6.12 10.16
CA ARG A 89 -4.80 -7.38 10.51
C ARG A 89 -5.73 -7.25 11.72
N GLY A 90 -5.49 -6.26 12.59
CA GLY A 90 -6.39 -5.93 13.70
C GLY A 90 -7.63 -5.14 13.27
N VAL A 91 -7.64 -4.63 12.03
CA VAL A 91 -8.79 -3.95 11.42
C VAL A 91 -9.54 -4.96 10.57
N PRO A 92 -10.88 -5.08 10.66
CA PRO A 92 -11.64 -5.89 9.72
C PRO A 92 -11.34 -5.40 8.29
N LEU A 93 -10.61 -6.20 7.52
CA LEU A 93 -10.27 -5.87 6.14
C LEU A 93 -11.57 -5.84 5.33
N ALA A 94 -11.81 -4.75 4.60
CA ALA A 94 -13.02 -4.62 3.79
C ALA A 94 -13.01 -5.70 2.69
N GLY A 95 -13.91 -6.67 2.78
CA GLY A 95 -13.98 -7.81 1.86
C GLY A 95 -14.56 -9.07 2.50
N ILE A 96 -14.27 -10.22 1.89
CA ILE A 96 -14.76 -11.55 2.30
C ILE A 96 -14.52 -11.80 3.79
N GLU A 97 -13.42 -11.31 4.38
CA GLU A 97 -13.12 -11.52 5.80
C GLU A 97 -14.11 -10.79 6.74
N ALA A 98 -14.52 -9.57 6.41
CA ALA A 98 -15.58 -8.87 7.15
C ALA A 98 -16.94 -9.58 7.00
N GLU A 99 -17.24 -10.14 5.83
CA GLU A 99 -18.44 -10.97 5.63
C GLU A 99 -18.35 -12.31 6.37
N LEU A 100 -17.17 -12.95 6.39
CA LEU A 100 -16.91 -14.18 7.15
C LEU A 100 -17.02 -13.96 8.67
N ASP A 101 -16.61 -12.79 9.16
CA ASP A 101 -16.79 -12.35 10.54
C ASP A 101 -18.28 -12.16 10.88
N LEU A 102 -19.06 -11.56 9.98
CA LEU A 102 -20.51 -11.39 10.15
C LEU A 102 -21.25 -12.74 10.23
N ILE A 103 -20.75 -13.79 9.56
CA ILE A 103 -21.33 -15.14 9.59
C ILE A 103 -20.65 -16.10 10.58
N GLY A 104 -19.68 -15.62 11.38
CA GLY A 104 -19.07 -16.37 12.49
C GLY A 104 -18.08 -17.48 12.10
N LEU A 105 -17.48 -17.43 10.91
CA LEU A 105 -16.62 -18.50 10.36
C LEU A 105 -15.10 -18.24 10.47
N ARG A 106 -14.62 -17.65 11.57
CA ARG A 106 -13.15 -17.60 11.79
C ARG A 106 -12.61 -19.02 12.03
N ARG A 107 -11.70 -19.49 11.17
CA ARG A 107 -10.87 -20.67 11.47
C ARG A 107 -9.88 -20.33 12.60
N PRO A 108 -9.57 -21.30 13.47
CA PRO A 108 -8.69 -21.10 14.63
C PRO A 108 -7.26 -20.71 14.25
#